data_AF-A0A0F9GD47-F1
#
_entry.id   AF-A0A0F9GD47-F1
#
_cell.length_a   1.000
_cell.length_b   1.000
_cell.length_c   1.000
_cell.angle_alpha   90.00
_cell.angle_beta   90.00
_cell.angle_gamma   90.00
#
_symmetry.space_group_name_H-M   'P 1'
#
loop_
_entity.id
_entity.type
_entity.pdbx_description
1 polymer ?
#
loop_
_entity_poly.entity_id
_entity_poly.type
_entity_poly.pdbx_seq_one_letter_code
_entity_poly.pdbx_strand_id
1 'polypeptide(L)'
;MKNKLLLESNKSESLYHKAIKQLIFKSATEKNNPIIEKSLEKHFGNRRADVYFKLKSGEEIVVEVQNSKITVKEIKQRTEDYNKKNIFVLWILHGMG
;
A
#
# COMPACT_ATOMS: atom_id res chain seq x y z
N MET A 1 23.40 -17.59 2.48
CA MET A 1 23.27 -16.14 2.75
C MET A 1 21.95 -15.90 3.48
N LYS A 2 21.99 -15.55 4.77
CA LYS A 2 20.79 -15.22 5.55
C LYS A 2 20.37 -13.80 5.15
N ASN A 3 19.25 -13.65 4.45
CA ASN A 3 18.60 -12.36 4.23
C ASN A 3 18.15 -11.81 5.58
N LYS A 4 19.03 -11.04 6.22
CA LYS A 4 18.70 -10.25 7.40
C LYS A 4 17.77 -9.15 6.92
N LEU A 5 16.47 -9.40 7.00
CA LEU A 5 15.43 -8.36 6.93
C LEU A 5 15.87 -7.27 7.91
N LEU A 6 16.33 -6.14 7.37
CA LEU A 6 16.59 -4.93 8.14
C LEU A 6 15.22 -4.39 8.59
N LEU A 7 14.75 -4.97 9.68
CA LEU A 7 13.59 -4.52 10.45
C LEU A 7 14.03 -3.33 11.29
N GLU A 8 14.37 -2.21 10.65
CA GLU A 8 14.26 -0.93 11.35
C GLU A 8 12.77 -0.68 11.59
N SER A 9 12.37 -0.91 12.84
CA SER A 9 11.02 -0.63 13.34
C SER A 9 10.96 0.84 13.74
N ASN A 10 10.29 1.66 12.92
CA ASN A 10 9.78 2.92 13.43
C ASN A 10 8.69 2.59 14.46
N LYS A 11 8.72 3.24 15.63
CA LYS A 11 7.78 3.01 16.76
C LYS A 11 6.28 3.07 16.38
N SER A 12 5.93 3.62 15.21
CA SER A 12 4.57 3.84 14.74
C SER A 12 3.98 2.69 13.90
N GLU A 13 4.80 1.80 13.34
CA GLU A 13 4.32 0.75 12.42
C GLU A 13 4.48 -0.65 13.03
N SER A 14 3.41 -1.46 13.00
CA SER A 14 3.47 -2.83 13.51
C SER A 14 4.24 -3.76 12.57
N LEU A 15 4.86 -4.80 13.14
CA LEU A 15 5.55 -5.84 12.36
C LEU A 15 4.63 -6.44 11.28
N TYR A 16 3.36 -6.66 11.62
CA TYR A 16 2.35 -7.19 10.69
C TYR A 16 2.08 -6.23 9.53
N HIS A 17 1.96 -4.92 9.80
CA HIS A 17 1.77 -3.91 8.75
C HIS A 17 2.94 -3.95 7.76
N LYS A 18 4.17 -3.91 8.27
CA LYS A 18 5.38 -3.97 7.46
C LYS A 18 5.47 -5.26 6.64
N ALA A 19 5.16 -6.41 7.27
CA ALA A 19 5.19 -7.70 6.61
C ALA A 19 4.16 -7.79 5.47
N ILE A 20 2.92 -7.35 5.69
CA ILE A 20 1.86 -7.37 4.68
C ILE A 20 2.26 -6.51 3.47
N LYS A 21 2.74 -5.28 3.69
CA LYS A 21 3.21 -4.40 2.59
C LYS A 21 4.30 -5.05 1.76
N GLN A 22 5.31 -5.62 2.41
CA GLN A 22 6.42 -6.27 1.73
C GLN A 22 5.97 -7.51 0.94
N LEU A 23 5.06 -8.31 1.49
CA LEU A 23 4.50 -9.48 0.81
C LEU A 23 3.75 -9.06 -0.46
N ILE A 24 2.84 -8.09 -0.37
CA ILE A 24 2.08 -7.58 -1.51
C ILE A 24 3.03 -7.04 -2.58
N PHE A 25 3.98 -6.19 -2.19
CA PHE A 25 4.96 -5.59 -3.11
C PHE A 25 5.83 -6.63 -3.83
N LYS A 26 6.16 -7.72 -3.14
CA LYS A 26 6.95 -8.82 -3.72
C LYS A 26 6.09 -9.69 -4.64
N SER A 27 4.95 -10.18 -4.14
CA SER A 27 4.07 -11.12 -4.85
C SER A 27 3.44 -10.51 -6.08
N ALA A 28 3.09 -9.21 -6.06
CA ALA A 28 2.56 -8.53 -7.24
C ALA A 28 3.56 -8.49 -8.43
N THR A 29 4.85 -8.70 -8.16
CA THR A 29 5.91 -8.67 -9.18
C THR A 29 6.44 -10.02 -9.62
N GLU A 30 5.76 -11.09 -9.25
CA GLU A 30 6.06 -12.41 -9.80
C GLU A 30 5.65 -12.48 -11.28
N LYS A 31 6.21 -13.45 -12.03
CA LYS A 31 6.30 -13.53 -13.51
C LYS A 31 5.08 -13.01 -14.29
N ASN A 32 5.34 -12.38 -15.44
CA ASN A 32 4.33 -11.90 -16.42
C ASN A 32 3.26 -10.94 -15.87
N ASN A 33 3.58 -10.14 -14.86
CA ASN A 33 2.67 -9.10 -14.38
C ASN A 33 2.70 -7.85 -15.31
N PRO A 34 1.59 -7.10 -15.41
CA PRO A 34 1.49 -5.89 -16.24
C PRO A 34 2.08 -4.64 -15.57
N ILE A 35 2.87 -4.73 -14.49
CA ILE A 35 3.35 -3.57 -13.73
C ILE A 35 4.62 -3.00 -14.37
N ILE A 36 4.64 -1.68 -14.61
CA ILE A 36 5.79 -0.93 -15.15
C ILE A 36 6.49 -0.06 -14.10
N GLU A 37 5.80 0.33 -13.04
CA GLU A 37 6.36 1.09 -11.93
C GLU A 37 5.80 0.55 -10.63
N LYS A 38 6.62 0.49 -9.58
CA LYS A 38 6.15 0.15 -8.24
C LYS A 38 6.95 0.87 -7.18
N SER A 39 6.32 1.11 -6.03
CA SER A 39 6.99 1.69 -4.88
C SER A 39 6.31 1.28 -3.57
N LEU A 40 7.10 1.24 -2.50
CA LEU A 40 6.59 1.21 -1.14
C LEU A 40 6.53 2.66 -0.63
N GLU A 41 5.49 3.00 0.13
CA GLU A 41 5.39 4.31 0.79
C GLU A 41 5.41 5.50 -0.20
N LYS A 42 4.71 5.38 -1.34
CA LYS A 42 4.66 6.43 -2.37
C LYS A 42 3.84 7.63 -1.90
N HIS A 43 4.40 8.83 -2.08
CA HIS A 43 3.75 10.08 -1.68
C HIS A 43 2.89 10.66 -2.80
N PHE A 44 1.70 11.12 -2.42
CA PHE A 44 0.72 11.81 -3.25
C PHE A 44 0.23 13.07 -2.52
N GLY A 45 1.03 14.14 -2.57
CA GLY A 45 0.80 15.33 -1.76
C GLY A 45 0.87 15.00 -0.27
N ASN A 46 -0.23 15.20 0.45
CA ASN A 46 -0.32 14.94 1.90
C ASN A 46 -0.61 13.47 2.24
N ARG A 47 -0.71 12.58 1.25
CA ARG A 47 -0.97 11.15 1.46
C ARG A 47 0.29 10.34 1.17
N ARG A 48 0.50 9.30 1.97
CA ARG A 48 1.56 8.31 1.77
C ARG A 48 0.89 6.94 1.63
N ALA A 49 0.83 6.44 0.41
CA ALA A 49 0.27 5.14 0.08
C ALA A 49 1.24 4.04 0.52
N ASP A 50 0.74 3.00 1.16
CA ASP A 50 1.57 1.89 1.64
C ASP A 50 2.29 1.14 0.52
N VAL A 51 1.56 0.80 -0.56
CA VAL A 51 2.11 0.18 -1.77
C VAL A 51 1.51 0.86 -2.99
N TYR A 52 2.32 1.05 -4.03
CA TYR A 52 1.89 1.61 -5.31
C TYR A 52 2.34 0.74 -6.49
N PHE A 53 1.48 0.67 -7.50
CA PHE A 53 1.73 0.07 -8.80
C PHE A 53 1.24 0.97 -9.94
N LYS A 54 1.96 0.99 -11.05
CA LYS A 54 1.50 1.50 -12.35
C LYS A 54 1.45 0.36 -13.35
N LEU A 55 0.33 0.20 -14.03
CA LEU A 55 0.16 -0.82 -15.05
C LEU A 55 0.62 -0.31 -16.42
N LYS A 56 0.96 -1.24 -17.34
CA LYS A 56 1.27 -0.96 -18.75
C LYS A 56 0.14 -0.20 -19.47
N SER A 57 -1.10 -0.48 -19.08
CA SER A 57 -2.30 0.18 -19.59
C SER A 57 -2.48 1.61 -19.07
N GLY A 58 -1.68 2.02 -18.08
CA GLY A 58 -1.63 3.40 -17.55
C GLY A 58 -2.33 3.58 -16.21
N GLU A 59 -3.14 2.62 -15.77
CA GLU A 59 -3.82 2.68 -14.47
C GLU A 59 -2.82 2.66 -13.33
N GLU A 60 -3.10 3.49 -12.33
CA GLU A 60 -2.34 3.57 -11.10
C GLU A 60 -3.18 2.97 -9.97
N ILE A 61 -2.55 2.12 -9.17
CA ILE A 61 -3.18 1.39 -8.08
C ILE A 61 -2.37 1.66 -6.82
N VAL A 62 -3.05 2.01 -5.74
CA VAL A 62 -2.50 2.02 -4.39
C VAL A 62 -3.13 0.92 -3.56
N VAL A 63 -2.33 0.30 -2.71
CA VAL A 63 -2.81 -0.62 -1.67
C VAL A 63 -2.57 0.04 -0.32
N GLU A 64 -3.59 0.07 0.52
CA GLU A 64 -3.57 0.65 1.87
C GLU A 64 -3.86 -0.46 2.89
N VAL A 65 -2.94 -0.66 3.84
CA VAL A 65 -3.06 -1.68 4.88
C VAL A 65 -3.41 -0.99 6.19
N GLN A 66 -4.57 -1.30 6.74
CA GLN A 66 -5.07 -0.64 7.93
C GLN A 66 -5.25 -1.65 9.06
N ASN A 67 -4.28 -1.63 9.99
CA ASN A 67 -4.27 -2.51 11.18
C ASN A 67 -4.89 -1.87 12.42
N SER A 68 -4.89 -0.53 12.51
CA SER A 68 -5.51 0.21 13.61
C SER A 68 -6.93 0.66 13.26
N LYS A 69 -7.70 1.05 14.27
CA LYS A 69 -9.05 1.59 14.07
C LYS A 69 -9.01 2.76 13.08
N ILE A 70 -9.87 2.69 12.07
CA ILE A 70 -10.11 3.76 11.10
C ILE A 70 -11.61 3.97 11.00
N THR A 71 -12.05 5.21 10.80
CA THR A 71 -13.47 5.49 10.60
C THR A 71 -13.85 5.29 9.13
N VAL A 72 -15.11 4.93 8.86
CA VAL A 72 -15.65 4.88 7.49
C VAL A 72 -15.50 6.23 6.79
N LYS A 73 -15.67 7.34 7.53
CA LYS A 73 -15.46 8.71 7.00
C LYS A 73 -14.04 8.90 6.50
N GLU A 74 -13.05 8.40 7.23
CA GLU A 74 -11.64 8.51 6.85
C GLU A 74 -11.28 7.61 5.67
N ILE A 75 -11.77 6.37 5.62
CA ILE A 75 -11.64 5.48 4.45
C ILE A 75 -12.20 6.17 3.21
N LYS A 76 -13.41 6.74 3.32
CA LYS A 76 -14.08 7.44 2.20
C LYS A 76 -13.27 8.64 1.75
N GLN A 77 -12.84 9.51 2.67
CA GLN A 77 -12.02 10.68 2.34
C GLN A 77 -10.71 10.29 1.65
N ARG A 78 -9.98 9.30 2.19
CA ARG A 78 -8.72 8.83 1.61
C ARG A 78 -8.94 8.22 0.22
N THR A 79 -10.01 7.46 0.05
CA THR A 79 -10.37 6.89 -1.25
C THR A 79 -10.69 7.99 -2.27
N GLU A 80 -11.46 9.00 -1.88
CA GLU A 80 -11.75 10.16 -2.73
C GLU A 80 -10.49 10.95 -3.12
N ASP A 81 -9.54 11.11 -2.20
CA ASP A 81 -8.27 11.81 -2.46
C ASP A 81 -7.43 11.12 -3.56
N TYR A 82 -7.49 9.79 -3.66
CA TYR A 82 -6.86 9.00 -4.73
C TYR A 82 -7.70 9.00 -6.01
N ASN A 83 -9.01 8.78 -5.90
CA ASN A 83 -9.92 8.74 -7.05
C ASN A 83 -9.92 10.05 -7.85
N LYS A 84 -9.80 11.21 -7.18
CA LYS A 84 -9.63 12.52 -7.84
C LYS A 84 -8.41 12.60 -8.76
N LYS A 85 -7.42 11.71 -8.57
CA LYS A 85 -6.22 11.58 -9.40
C LYS A 85 -6.29 10.38 -10.36
N ASN A 86 -7.48 9.77 -10.50
CA ASN A 86 -7.70 8.54 -11.26
C ASN A 86 -6.85 7.35 -10.79
N ILE A 87 -6.59 7.28 -9.47
CA ILE A 87 -5.84 6.19 -8.83
C ILE A 87 -6.83 5.26 -8.13
N PHE A 88 -6.77 3.97 -8.44
CA PHE A 88 -7.58 2.94 -7.80
C PHE A 88 -7.00 2.57 -6.43
N VAL A 89 -7.88 2.30 -5.46
CA VAL A 89 -7.47 1.98 -4.08
C VAL A 89 -7.93 0.59 -3.69
N LEU A 90 -6.99 -0.27 -3.29
CA LEU A 90 -7.27 -1.55 -2.64
C LEU A 90 -7.03 -1.41 -1.13
N TRP A 91 -8.08 -1.55 -0.35
CA TRP A 91 -7.99 -1.56 1.11
C TRP A 91 -7.83 -2.97 1.65
N ILE A 92 -6.88 -3.16 2.55
CA ILE A 92 -6.73 -4.36 3.37
C ILE A 92 -6.99 -3.96 4.81
N LEU A 93 -8.19 -4.27 5.29
CA LEU A 93 -8.61 -3.95 6.65
C LEU A 93 -8.37 -5.15 7.54
N HIS A 94 -7.48 -5.00 8.53
CA HIS A 94 -7.19 -6.01 9.54
C HIS A 94 -7.44 -5.39 10.91
N GLY A 95 -8.68 -5.45 11.38
CA GLY A 95 -9.06 -4.92 12.68
C GLY A 95 -10.52 -5.24 13.00
N MET A 96 -10.85 -5.31 14.29
CA MET A 96 -12.25 -5.29 14.72
C MET A 96 -12.76 -3.86 14.54
N GLY A 97 -13.79 -3.70 13.70
CA GLY A 97 -14.48 -2.42 13.47
C GLY A 97 -15.08 -1.84 14.75
#